data_AF-A0A935QZC4-F1
#
_entry.id   AF-A0A935QZC4-F1
#
_cell.length_a   1.000
_cell.length_b   1.000
_cell.length_c   1.000
_cell.angle_alpha   90.00
_cell.angle_beta   90.00
_cell.angle_gamma   90.00
#
_symmetry.space_group_name_H-M   'P 1'
#
loop_
_entity.id
_entity.type
_entity.pdbx_description
1 polymer ?
#
loop_
_entity_poly.entity_id
_entity_poly.type
_entity_poly.pdbx_seq_one_letter_code
_entity_poly.pdbx_strand_id
1 'polypeptide(L)'
;MTAPSANTSSRKEDEAFREIASFLRLVGHSTLFDYYDLAKDAAPEDTRASLDERRRWAQSQQSNPKFQEEARWLIRHHALIATVLLDRRELYLKRIEQHRLQKSLDMLTLFVRGALRGETLSAEAEAVVLDQARSLGVPEDIAQEHITRALKEKGATRGAPQALEPQRVHRASQTMITQLREVVSRGDLSTGELERILVEGRKREMSEQAILQAIDLAAQRSARRRAVEKTAAAAAPAATPPSAAPNAEPPPPQAAPTGNPLDEQLRSDAIRELVDTVRGAMLMGVLTMSTLSSLQRRGHQLGLDQRTVQLAVTEAKLAGEDMIAGKLDPYAVMQVAETVDQDSLRQAYQDQRRWALGLSNPTEGVRACVRIDMAWSLVKDPRSRARYDLRRRGPG
;
A
#
# COMPACT_ATOMS: atom_id res chain seq x y z
N MET A 1 8.64 -56.87 -12.20
CA MET A 1 7.89 -55.60 -12.26
C MET A 1 8.46 -54.69 -11.18
N THR A 2 9.29 -53.73 -11.55
CA THR A 2 9.97 -52.81 -10.62
C THR A 2 9.01 -51.70 -10.23
N ALA A 3 8.72 -51.53 -8.94
CA ALA A 3 7.90 -50.43 -8.47
C ALA A 3 8.56 -49.09 -8.85
N PRO A 4 7.81 -48.12 -9.43
CA PRO A 4 8.36 -46.80 -9.71
C PRO A 4 8.82 -46.16 -8.40
N SER A 5 10.11 -45.80 -8.33
CA SER A 5 10.69 -45.14 -7.15
C SER A 5 9.93 -43.87 -6.80
N ALA A 6 9.52 -43.74 -5.53
CA ALA A 6 8.79 -42.59 -4.98
C ALA A 6 9.43 -41.21 -5.30
N ASN A 7 10.74 -41.21 -5.57
CA ASN A 7 11.51 -40.02 -5.92
C ASN A 7 11.07 -39.37 -7.26
N THR A 8 10.55 -40.15 -8.20
CA THR A 8 10.15 -39.63 -9.52
C THR A 8 8.87 -38.79 -9.44
N SER A 9 7.93 -39.15 -8.54
CA SER A 9 6.66 -38.43 -8.38
C SER A 9 6.86 -37.06 -7.74
N SER A 10 7.69 -36.97 -6.70
CA SER A 10 8.02 -35.70 -6.03
C SER A 10 8.67 -34.70 -7.00
N ARG A 11 9.58 -35.17 -7.87
CA ARG A 11 10.28 -34.30 -8.82
C ARG A 11 9.32 -33.70 -9.86
N LYS A 12 8.39 -34.51 -10.38
CA LYS A 12 7.35 -34.04 -11.32
C LYS A 12 6.40 -33.04 -10.66
N GLU A 13 6.09 -33.23 -9.39
CA GLU A 13 5.29 -32.29 -8.59
C GLU A 13 5.98 -30.94 -8.43
N ASP A 14 7.27 -30.95 -8.07
CA ASP A 14 8.05 -29.72 -7.95
C ASP A 14 8.21 -28.98 -9.27
N GLU A 15 8.28 -29.72 -10.38
CA GLU A 15 8.28 -29.14 -11.73
C GLU A 15 6.93 -28.46 -12.04
N ALA A 16 5.81 -29.15 -11.80
CA ALA A 16 4.48 -28.59 -12.03
C ALA A 16 4.23 -27.31 -11.22
N PHE A 17 4.62 -27.29 -9.93
CA PHE A 17 4.48 -26.09 -9.12
C PHE A 17 5.38 -24.94 -9.56
N ARG A 18 6.59 -25.23 -10.08
CA ARG A 18 7.48 -24.20 -10.63
C ARG A 18 6.91 -23.60 -11.91
N GLU A 19 6.33 -24.41 -12.78
CA GLU A 19 5.65 -23.93 -14.00
C GLU A 19 4.48 -23.01 -13.65
N ILE A 20 3.60 -23.42 -12.72
CA ILE A 20 2.49 -22.60 -12.23
C ILE A 20 3.00 -21.29 -11.63
N ALA A 21 4.03 -21.34 -10.78
CA ALA A 21 4.58 -20.14 -10.16
C ALA A 21 5.19 -19.15 -11.18
N SER A 22 5.81 -19.67 -12.24
CA SER A 22 6.31 -18.87 -13.35
C SER A 22 5.17 -18.18 -14.09
N PHE A 23 4.10 -18.93 -14.41
CA PHE A 23 2.91 -18.39 -15.04
C PHE A 23 2.23 -17.32 -14.19
N LEU A 24 1.99 -17.58 -12.91
CA LEU A 24 1.36 -16.61 -12.00
C LEU A 24 2.13 -15.30 -11.90
N ARG A 25 3.47 -15.36 -11.95
CA ARG A 25 4.32 -14.17 -12.00
C ARG A 25 4.15 -13.38 -13.29
N LEU A 26 4.02 -14.06 -14.43
CA LEU A 26 3.78 -13.44 -15.74
C LEU A 26 2.46 -12.67 -15.74
N VAL A 27 1.40 -13.25 -15.19
CA VAL A 27 0.06 -12.62 -15.16
C VAL A 27 -0.17 -11.69 -13.96
N GLY A 28 0.78 -11.62 -13.01
CA GLY A 28 0.69 -10.72 -11.86
C GLY A 28 -0.23 -11.19 -10.72
N HIS A 29 -0.50 -12.48 -10.61
CA HIS A 29 -1.32 -13.06 -9.54
C HIS A 29 -0.47 -13.81 -8.50
N SER A 30 -0.98 -13.91 -7.26
CA SER A 30 -0.22 -14.53 -6.16
C SER A 30 -0.46 -16.04 -6.06
N THR A 31 -1.67 -16.49 -6.40
CA THR A 31 -2.08 -17.90 -6.39
C THR A 31 -3.03 -18.20 -7.56
N LEU A 32 -3.22 -19.49 -7.90
CA LEU A 32 -4.25 -19.90 -8.86
C LEU A 32 -5.66 -19.51 -8.39
N PHE A 33 -5.92 -19.52 -7.09
CA PHE A 33 -7.21 -19.09 -6.53
C PHE A 33 -7.51 -17.62 -6.87
N ASP A 34 -6.52 -16.72 -6.70
CA ASP A 34 -6.69 -15.30 -7.06
C ASP A 34 -6.85 -15.10 -8.56
N TYR A 35 -6.20 -15.94 -9.38
CA TYR A 35 -6.26 -15.84 -10.84
C TYR A 35 -7.62 -16.29 -11.40
N TYR A 36 -8.20 -17.34 -10.83
CA TYR A 36 -9.51 -17.87 -11.21
C TYR A 36 -10.69 -17.25 -10.45
N ASP A 37 -10.42 -16.28 -9.56
CA ASP A 37 -11.39 -15.68 -8.64
C ASP A 37 -12.17 -16.73 -7.82
N LEU A 38 -11.45 -17.72 -7.31
CA LEU A 38 -12.00 -18.84 -6.54
C LEU A 38 -11.70 -18.68 -5.05
N ALA A 39 -12.70 -18.98 -4.22
CA ALA A 39 -12.48 -19.16 -2.79
C ALA A 39 -11.57 -20.38 -2.53
N LYS A 40 -10.73 -20.32 -1.49
CA LYS A 40 -9.81 -21.42 -1.13
C LYS A 40 -10.53 -22.73 -0.78
N ASP A 41 -11.80 -22.64 -0.42
CA ASP A 41 -12.74 -23.71 -0.08
C ASP A 41 -13.87 -23.90 -1.12
N ALA A 42 -13.82 -23.23 -2.27
CA ALA A 42 -14.77 -23.38 -3.38
C ALA A 42 -15.04 -24.85 -3.73
N ALA A 43 -16.28 -25.19 -4.10
CA ALA A 43 -16.63 -26.57 -4.41
C ALA A 43 -15.87 -27.08 -5.66
N PRO A 44 -15.64 -28.40 -5.78
CA PRO A 44 -15.00 -28.98 -6.96
C PRO A 44 -15.74 -28.68 -8.27
N GLU A 45 -17.07 -28.57 -8.21
CA GLU A 45 -17.91 -28.25 -9.37
C GLU A 45 -17.70 -26.80 -9.84
N ASP A 46 -17.72 -25.84 -8.92
CA ASP A 46 -17.41 -24.43 -9.21
C ASP A 46 -16.00 -24.26 -9.77
N THR A 47 -15.05 -25.01 -9.21
CA THR A 47 -13.66 -25.03 -9.67
C THR A 47 -13.55 -25.52 -11.11
N ARG A 48 -14.27 -26.60 -11.47
CA ARG A 48 -14.32 -27.11 -12.85
C ARG A 48 -14.98 -26.11 -13.80
N ALA A 49 -16.10 -25.51 -13.39
CA ALA A 49 -16.80 -24.52 -14.20
C ALA A 49 -15.90 -23.31 -14.52
N SER A 50 -15.19 -22.79 -13.52
CA SER A 50 -14.23 -21.69 -13.69
C SER A 50 -13.05 -22.08 -14.60
N LEU A 51 -12.52 -23.30 -14.47
CA LEU A 51 -11.49 -23.82 -15.37
C LEU A 51 -11.95 -23.89 -16.83
N ASP A 52 -13.14 -24.44 -17.06
CA ASP A 52 -13.71 -24.58 -18.41
C ASP A 52 -14.08 -23.24 -19.03
N GLU A 53 -14.58 -22.29 -18.24
CA GLU A 53 -14.83 -20.92 -18.69
C GLU A 53 -13.52 -20.23 -19.10
N ARG A 54 -12.49 -20.28 -18.25
CA ARG A 54 -11.19 -19.67 -18.55
C ARG A 54 -10.52 -20.31 -19.76
N ARG A 55 -10.69 -21.63 -19.95
CA ARG A 55 -10.18 -22.33 -21.14
C ARG A 55 -10.87 -21.85 -22.41
N ARG A 56 -12.20 -21.69 -22.40
CA ARG A 56 -12.95 -21.13 -23.55
C ARG A 56 -12.51 -19.71 -23.86
N TRP A 57 -12.32 -18.89 -22.82
CA TRP A 57 -11.73 -17.56 -22.99
C TRP A 57 -10.35 -17.63 -23.64
N ALA A 58 -9.44 -18.46 -23.13
CA ALA A 58 -8.09 -18.61 -23.68
C ALA A 58 -8.11 -19.03 -25.16
N GLN A 59 -9.00 -19.94 -25.54
CA GLN A 59 -9.19 -20.36 -26.94
C GLN A 59 -9.61 -19.18 -27.83
N SER A 60 -10.48 -18.29 -27.36
CA SER A 60 -10.86 -17.08 -28.10
C SER A 60 -9.71 -16.06 -28.21
N GLN A 61 -8.81 -16.01 -27.24
CA GLN A 61 -7.72 -15.03 -27.15
C GLN A 61 -6.40 -15.51 -27.78
N GLN A 62 -6.31 -16.74 -28.27
CA GLN A 62 -5.04 -17.29 -28.79
C GLN A 62 -4.44 -16.49 -29.98
N SER A 63 -5.29 -15.79 -30.73
CA SER A 63 -4.90 -14.93 -31.86
C SER A 63 -4.70 -13.47 -31.47
N ASN A 64 -5.05 -13.08 -30.25
CA ASN A 64 -4.93 -11.70 -29.77
C ASN A 64 -3.50 -11.46 -29.26
N PRO A 65 -2.70 -10.56 -29.90
CA PRO A 65 -1.31 -10.33 -29.51
C PRO A 65 -1.12 -9.94 -28.03
N LYS A 66 -2.11 -9.27 -27.42
CA LYS A 66 -2.05 -8.84 -26.02
C LYS A 66 -2.08 -10.00 -25.03
N PHE A 67 -2.84 -11.05 -25.33
CA PHE A 67 -3.09 -12.18 -24.42
C PHE A 67 -2.56 -13.51 -24.94
N GLN A 68 -1.86 -13.50 -26.08
CA GLN A 68 -1.48 -14.72 -26.79
C GLN A 68 -0.63 -15.67 -25.94
N GLU A 69 0.33 -15.15 -25.17
CA GLU A 69 1.19 -15.97 -24.32
C GLU A 69 0.42 -16.64 -23.18
N GLU A 70 -0.40 -15.87 -22.47
CA GLU A 70 -1.28 -16.36 -21.41
C GLU A 70 -2.24 -17.43 -21.93
N ALA A 71 -2.92 -17.13 -23.04
CA ALA A 71 -3.87 -18.03 -23.68
C ALA A 71 -3.22 -19.36 -24.09
N ARG A 72 -2.07 -19.31 -24.78
CA ARG A 72 -1.33 -20.52 -25.20
C ARG A 72 -0.89 -21.35 -24.00
N TRP A 73 -0.44 -20.70 -22.92
CA TRP A 73 -0.01 -21.40 -21.72
C TRP A 73 -1.17 -22.14 -21.04
N LEU A 74 -2.31 -21.47 -20.85
CA LEU A 74 -3.51 -22.07 -20.23
C LEU A 74 -4.04 -23.26 -21.03
N ILE A 75 -4.11 -23.13 -22.36
CA ILE A 75 -4.59 -24.23 -23.22
C ILE A 75 -3.66 -25.44 -23.08
N ARG A 76 -2.34 -25.23 -23.07
CA ARG A 76 -1.34 -26.30 -22.97
C ARG A 76 -1.36 -26.98 -21.60
N HIS A 77 -1.50 -26.23 -20.52
CA HIS A 77 -1.35 -26.74 -19.15
C HIS A 77 -2.68 -26.95 -18.41
N HIS A 78 -3.82 -26.93 -19.12
CA HIS A 78 -5.14 -27.09 -18.52
C HIS A 78 -5.26 -28.32 -17.61
N ALA A 79 -4.78 -29.48 -18.07
CA ALA A 79 -4.81 -30.72 -17.29
C ALA A 79 -3.98 -30.61 -15.99
N LEU A 80 -2.82 -29.95 -16.07
CA LEU A 80 -1.96 -29.72 -14.92
C LEU A 80 -2.62 -28.81 -13.88
N ILE A 81 -3.27 -27.73 -14.32
CA ILE A 81 -4.00 -26.81 -13.44
C ILE A 81 -5.18 -27.55 -12.78
N ALA A 82 -5.94 -28.32 -13.55
CA ALA A 82 -7.06 -29.09 -13.04
C ALA A 82 -6.59 -30.11 -11.98
N THR A 83 -5.51 -30.85 -12.24
CA THR A 83 -4.93 -31.78 -11.25
C THR A 83 -4.47 -31.06 -9.99
N VAL A 84 -3.89 -29.87 -10.10
CA VAL A 84 -3.45 -29.10 -8.92
C VAL A 84 -4.63 -28.57 -8.10
N LEU A 85 -5.66 -28.03 -8.74
CA LEU A 85 -6.80 -27.43 -8.04
C LEU A 85 -7.84 -28.44 -7.54
N LEU A 86 -8.00 -29.57 -8.24
CA LEU A 86 -9.01 -30.59 -7.91
C LEU A 86 -8.39 -31.77 -7.15
N ASP A 87 -7.39 -32.42 -7.73
CA ASP A 87 -6.86 -33.69 -7.19
C ASP A 87 -5.82 -33.45 -6.08
N ARG A 88 -5.08 -32.34 -6.13
CA ARG A 88 -3.94 -32.04 -5.24
C ARG A 88 -4.09 -30.72 -4.49
N ARG A 89 -5.33 -30.31 -4.26
CA ARG A 89 -5.68 -29.01 -3.66
C ARG A 89 -4.98 -28.77 -2.32
N GLU A 90 -5.05 -29.74 -1.41
CA GLU A 90 -4.48 -29.62 -0.06
C GLU A 90 -2.96 -29.44 -0.10
N LEU A 91 -2.29 -30.21 -0.97
CA LEU A 91 -0.85 -30.09 -1.19
C LEU A 91 -0.48 -28.70 -1.70
N TYR A 92 -1.26 -28.17 -2.64
CA TYR A 92 -1.03 -26.85 -3.19
C TYR A 92 -1.26 -25.73 -2.16
N LEU A 93 -2.34 -25.80 -1.37
CA LEU A 93 -2.61 -24.87 -0.28
C LEU A 93 -1.49 -24.87 0.76
N LYS A 94 -1.05 -26.05 1.20
CA LYS A 94 0.09 -26.21 2.11
C LYS A 94 1.36 -25.55 1.55
N ARG A 95 1.60 -25.69 0.25
CA ARG A 95 2.77 -25.08 -0.41
C ARG A 95 2.67 -23.55 -0.49
N ILE A 96 1.48 -23.01 -0.75
CA ILE A 96 1.23 -21.56 -0.70
C ILE A 96 1.53 -21.02 0.70
N GLU A 97 1.03 -21.70 1.74
CA GLU A 97 1.24 -21.32 3.13
C GLU A 97 2.72 -21.39 3.51
N GLN A 98 3.42 -22.47 3.14
CA GLN A 98 4.87 -22.61 3.34
C GLN A 98 5.64 -21.48 2.64
N HIS A 99 5.29 -21.14 1.40
CA HIS A 99 5.95 -20.04 0.70
C HIS A 99 5.69 -18.70 1.39
N ARG A 100 4.46 -18.43 1.82
CA ARG A 100 4.11 -17.21 2.55
C ARG A 100 4.86 -17.12 3.88
N LEU A 101 4.92 -18.23 4.62
CA LEU A 101 5.68 -18.34 5.86
C LEU A 101 7.16 -18.07 5.60
N GLN A 102 7.75 -18.69 4.58
CA GLN A 102 9.16 -18.48 4.22
C GLN A 102 9.46 -17.01 3.91
N LYS A 103 8.64 -16.33 3.10
CA LYS A 103 8.78 -14.89 2.84
C LYS A 103 8.73 -14.06 4.12
N SER A 104 7.87 -14.46 5.06
CA SER A 104 7.73 -13.79 6.36
C SER A 104 8.98 -14.00 7.23
N LEU A 105 9.55 -15.21 7.22
CA LEU A 105 10.82 -15.52 7.88
C LEU A 105 12.00 -14.79 7.24
N ASP A 106 12.04 -14.65 5.92
CA ASP A 106 13.07 -13.87 5.22
C ASP A 106 13.03 -12.39 5.66
N MET A 107 11.82 -11.81 5.76
CA MET A 107 11.64 -10.46 6.29
C MET A 107 12.07 -10.37 7.76
N LEU A 108 11.65 -11.33 8.59
CA LEU A 108 12.03 -11.39 10.01
C LEU A 108 13.56 -11.47 10.19
N THR A 109 14.26 -12.16 9.29
CA THR A 109 15.73 -12.23 9.26
C THR A 109 16.36 -10.85 9.11
N LEU A 110 15.79 -9.98 8.28
CA LEU A 110 16.26 -8.60 8.11
C LEU A 110 16.03 -7.79 9.39
N PHE A 111 14.90 -7.99 10.08
CA PHE A 111 14.62 -7.36 11.37
C PHE A 111 15.60 -7.81 12.46
N VAL A 112 15.85 -9.12 12.60
CA VAL A 112 16.85 -9.64 13.55
C VAL A 112 18.20 -8.99 13.30
N ARG A 113 18.64 -8.91 12.04
CA ARG A 113 19.91 -8.27 11.67
C ARG A 113 19.95 -6.78 12.04
N GLY A 114 18.86 -6.05 11.87
CA GLY A 114 18.77 -4.65 12.26
C GLY A 114 18.67 -4.42 13.77
N ALA A 115 18.13 -5.41 14.50
CA ALA A 115 17.95 -5.37 15.94
C ALA A 115 19.23 -5.72 16.72
N LEU A 116 20.17 -6.42 16.09
CA LEU A 116 21.48 -6.74 16.66
C LEU A 116 22.30 -5.46 16.94
N ARG A 117 22.82 -5.36 18.16
CA ARG A 117 23.84 -4.36 18.53
C ARG A 117 25.15 -5.09 18.77
N GLY A 118 26.04 -5.06 17.77
CA GLY A 118 27.23 -5.92 17.74
C GLY A 118 26.84 -7.39 17.57
N GLU A 119 27.33 -8.25 18.47
CA GLU A 119 27.07 -9.70 18.47
C GLU A 119 26.00 -10.12 19.49
N THR A 120 25.18 -9.17 19.96
CA THR A 120 24.17 -9.44 20.98
C THR A 120 22.79 -8.94 20.57
N LEU A 121 21.77 -9.77 20.81
CA LEU A 121 20.36 -9.39 20.72
C LEU A 121 19.83 -9.17 22.14
N SER A 122 19.53 -7.93 22.53
CA SER A 122 18.98 -7.64 23.86
C SER A 122 17.56 -8.21 24.01
N ALA A 123 17.13 -8.48 25.24
CA ALA A 123 15.78 -8.98 25.53
C ALA A 123 14.67 -8.04 25.00
N GLU A 124 14.89 -6.72 25.06
CA GLU A 124 13.96 -5.73 24.49
C GLU A 124 13.89 -5.83 22.97
N ALA A 125 15.05 -5.96 22.31
CA ALA A 125 15.13 -6.09 20.86
C ALA A 125 14.48 -7.41 20.40
N GLU A 126 14.68 -8.50 21.14
CA GLU A 126 14.02 -9.78 20.90
C GLU A 126 12.49 -9.66 21.04
N ALA A 127 11.99 -8.98 22.07
CA ALA A 127 10.56 -8.75 22.24
C ALA A 127 9.96 -7.96 21.05
N VAL A 128 10.69 -6.96 20.52
CA VAL A 128 10.27 -6.22 19.33
C VAL A 128 10.28 -7.11 18.08
N VAL A 129 11.29 -7.97 17.92
CA VAL A 129 11.34 -8.94 16.81
C VAL A 129 10.18 -9.94 16.90
N LEU A 130 9.85 -10.44 18.08
CA LEU A 130 8.71 -11.34 18.29
C LEU A 130 7.38 -10.64 18.01
N ASP A 131 7.23 -9.38 18.40
CA ASP A 131 6.05 -8.59 18.06
C ASP A 131 5.90 -8.42 16.53
N GLN A 132 7.02 -8.16 15.86
CA GLN A 132 7.07 -8.11 14.40
C GLN A 132 6.76 -9.48 13.75
N ALA A 133 7.20 -10.58 14.34
CA ALA A 133 6.87 -11.93 13.86
C ALA A 133 5.36 -12.18 13.93
N ARG A 134 4.71 -11.77 15.03
CA ARG A 134 3.24 -11.85 15.19
C ARG A 134 2.51 -11.02 14.13
N SER A 135 2.98 -9.80 13.85
CA SER A 135 2.36 -8.96 12.80
C SER A 135 2.50 -9.53 11.40
N LEU A 136 3.54 -10.33 11.14
CA LEU A 136 3.74 -11.08 9.90
C LEU A 136 2.94 -12.39 9.84
N GLY A 137 2.26 -12.79 10.94
CA GLY A 137 1.52 -14.04 11.03
C GLY A 137 2.42 -15.27 11.17
N VAL A 138 3.64 -15.11 11.68
CA VAL A 138 4.56 -16.20 11.99
C VAL A 138 4.23 -16.74 13.38
N PRO A 139 3.98 -18.05 13.54
CA PRO A 139 3.81 -18.68 14.86
C PRO A 139 5.03 -18.43 15.76
N GLU A 140 4.79 -18.20 17.06
CA GLU A 140 5.83 -17.76 18.00
C GLU A 140 6.96 -18.78 18.16
N ASP A 141 6.63 -20.07 18.20
CA ASP A 141 7.59 -21.17 18.25
C ASP A 141 8.52 -21.18 17.02
N ILE A 142 7.94 -21.03 15.82
CA ILE A 142 8.70 -20.93 14.57
C ILE A 142 9.56 -19.65 14.56
N ALA A 143 9.02 -18.54 15.04
CA ALA A 143 9.76 -17.28 15.14
C ALA A 143 10.97 -17.40 16.09
N GLN A 144 10.79 -18.01 17.27
CA GLN A 144 11.87 -18.23 18.24
C GLN A 144 12.95 -19.17 17.69
N GLU A 145 12.56 -20.25 17.01
CA GLU A 145 13.51 -21.15 16.35
C GLU A 145 14.30 -20.40 15.28
N HIS A 146 13.61 -19.61 14.46
CA HIS A 146 14.21 -18.84 13.38
C HIS A 146 15.16 -17.74 13.88
N ILE A 147 14.80 -17.04 14.96
CA ILE A 147 15.69 -16.09 15.65
C ILE A 147 16.95 -16.81 16.12
N THR A 148 16.80 -17.96 16.77
CA THR A 148 17.93 -18.76 17.26
C THR A 148 18.88 -19.17 16.13
N ARG A 149 18.32 -19.62 15.00
CA ARG A 149 19.08 -19.96 13.80
C ARG A 149 19.82 -18.75 13.24
N ALA A 150 19.14 -17.62 13.10
CA ALA A 150 19.71 -16.38 12.59
C ALA A 150 20.85 -15.83 13.48
N LEU A 151 20.72 -15.94 14.81
CA LEU A 151 21.78 -15.58 15.76
C LEU A 151 23.00 -16.49 15.60
N LYS A 152 22.78 -17.81 15.53
CA LYS A 152 23.85 -18.81 15.33
C LYS A 152 24.61 -18.58 14.03
N GLU A 153 23.92 -18.31 12.93
CA GLU A 153 24.53 -18.00 11.62
C GLU A 153 25.40 -16.74 11.65
N LYS A 154 25.11 -15.80 12.57
CA LYS A 154 25.86 -14.55 12.73
C LYS A 154 26.91 -14.59 13.84
N GLY A 155 27.07 -15.72 14.53
CA GLY A 155 27.92 -15.80 15.72
C GLY A 155 27.42 -14.92 16.87
N ALA A 156 26.15 -14.51 16.84
CA ALA A 156 25.55 -13.66 17.85
C ALA A 156 24.91 -14.49 18.97
N THR A 157 24.78 -13.88 20.15
CA THR A 157 24.17 -14.49 21.33
C THR A 157 22.94 -13.70 21.79
N ARG A 158 22.00 -14.36 22.46
CA ARG A 158 20.93 -13.66 23.19
C ARG A 158 21.59 -12.98 24.39
N GLY A 159 21.38 -11.67 24.53
CA GLY A 159 21.84 -10.93 25.68
C GLY A 159 21.21 -11.51 26.95
N ALA A 160 21.97 -11.57 28.03
CA ALA A 160 21.40 -11.91 29.33
C ALA A 160 20.20 -10.99 29.60
N PRO A 161 19.12 -11.51 30.24
CA PRO A 161 18.07 -10.65 30.75
C PRO A 161 18.74 -9.76 31.80
N GLN A 162 19.23 -8.59 31.38
CA GLN A 162 19.57 -7.55 32.31
C GLN A 162 18.29 -7.29 33.09
N ALA A 163 18.37 -7.40 34.41
CA ALA A 163 17.30 -6.98 35.29
C ALA A 163 17.02 -5.51 34.97
N LEU A 164 16.07 -5.29 34.08
CA LEU A 164 15.62 -3.98 33.68
C LEU A 164 15.13 -3.35 34.98
N GLU A 165 15.74 -2.25 35.41
CA GLU A 165 15.01 -1.30 36.23
C GLU A 165 13.91 -0.74 35.33
N PRO A 166 12.63 -1.14 35.52
CA PRO A 166 11.56 -0.80 34.58
C PRO A 166 11.22 0.71 34.58
N GLN A 167 11.88 1.52 35.42
CA GLN A 167 11.51 2.92 35.64
C GLN A 167 12.24 3.95 34.76
N ARG A 168 13.43 3.66 34.20
CA ARG A 168 14.21 4.71 33.49
C ARG A 168 13.86 4.87 32.02
N VAL A 169 13.62 3.78 31.28
CA VAL A 169 13.35 3.86 29.83
C VAL A 169 11.90 4.30 29.55
N HIS A 170 10.96 3.89 30.39
CA HIS A 170 9.53 4.19 30.20
C HIS A 170 9.16 5.64 30.58
N ARG A 171 9.77 6.23 31.61
CA ARG A 171 9.52 7.64 32.00
C ARG A 171 10.12 8.66 31.03
N ALA A 172 11.33 8.41 30.53
CA ALA A 172 11.96 9.28 29.52
C ALA A 172 11.13 9.32 28.23
N SER A 173 10.74 8.15 27.70
CA SER A 173 9.92 8.06 26.50
C SER A 173 8.53 8.69 26.66
N GLN A 174 7.89 8.56 27.83
CA GLN A 174 6.58 9.19 28.08
C GLN A 174 6.66 10.72 28.21
N THR A 175 7.72 11.25 28.80
CA THR A 175 7.92 12.71 28.94
C THR A 175 8.13 13.33 27.55
N MET A 176 8.96 12.70 26.72
CA MET A 176 9.18 13.10 25.34
C MET A 176 7.88 13.01 24.51
N ILE A 177 7.12 11.92 24.60
CA ILE A 177 5.84 11.78 23.88
C ILE A 177 4.82 12.85 24.32
N THR A 178 4.79 13.22 25.61
CA THR A 178 3.88 14.25 26.13
C THR A 178 4.24 15.63 25.59
N GLN A 179 5.53 15.99 25.61
CA GLN A 179 6.03 17.25 25.05
C GLN A 179 5.80 17.31 23.52
N LEU A 180 6.02 16.21 22.81
CA LEU A 180 5.76 16.10 21.36
C LEU A 180 4.27 16.33 21.05
N ARG A 181 3.35 15.74 21.82
CA ARG A 181 1.90 15.99 21.66
C ARG A 181 1.53 17.44 21.94
N GLU A 182 2.13 18.06 22.94
CA GLU A 182 1.85 19.45 23.28
C GLU A 182 2.26 20.41 22.16
N VAL A 183 3.44 20.20 21.55
CA VAL A 183 3.93 21.00 20.42
C VAL A 183 3.06 20.82 19.16
N VAL A 184 2.61 19.59 18.89
CA VAL A 184 1.68 19.32 17.78
C VAL A 184 0.31 19.94 18.05
N SER A 185 -0.19 19.87 19.30
CA SER A 185 -1.51 20.41 19.67
C SER A 185 -1.59 21.94 19.58
N ARG A 186 -0.49 22.65 19.86
CA ARG A 186 -0.38 24.10 19.65
C ARG A 186 -0.31 24.49 18.17
N GLY A 187 -0.15 23.50 17.30
CA GLY A 187 0.00 23.68 15.87
C GLY A 187 1.33 24.33 15.50
N ASP A 188 2.32 24.36 16.39
CA ASP A 188 3.59 25.07 16.14
C ASP A 188 4.46 24.36 15.11
N LEU A 189 4.32 23.03 14.98
CA LEU A 189 5.01 22.22 13.98
C LEU A 189 4.03 21.31 13.25
N SER A 190 4.30 21.09 11.97
CA SER A 190 3.63 20.02 11.22
C SER A 190 4.15 18.65 11.65
N THR A 191 3.31 17.61 11.55
CA THR A 191 3.69 16.22 11.84
C THR A 191 4.94 15.80 11.06
N GLY A 192 5.06 16.24 9.80
CA GLY A 192 6.23 15.93 8.95
C GLY A 192 7.53 16.62 9.36
N GLU A 193 7.48 17.83 9.92
CA GLU A 193 8.67 18.50 10.47
C GLU A 193 9.14 17.83 11.76
N LEU A 194 8.20 17.43 12.61
CA LEU A 194 8.47 16.69 13.83
C LEU A 194 9.16 15.35 13.54
N GLU A 195 8.60 14.56 12.62
CA GLU A 195 9.20 13.30 12.17
C GLU A 195 10.61 13.51 11.61
N ARG A 196 10.82 14.55 10.80
CA ARG A 196 12.15 14.86 10.24
C ARG A 196 13.17 15.14 11.34
N ILE A 197 12.81 15.90 12.38
CA ILE A 197 13.71 16.21 13.50
C ILE A 197 14.03 14.94 14.30
N LEU A 198 13.03 14.09 14.56
CA LEU A 198 13.22 12.82 15.27
C LEU A 198 14.13 11.86 14.49
N VAL A 199 13.91 11.71 13.18
CA VAL A 199 14.73 10.87 12.30
C VAL A 199 16.17 11.38 12.23
N GLU A 200 16.36 12.68 12.03
CA GLU A 200 17.69 13.28 11.94
C GLU A 200 18.42 13.24 13.29
N GLY A 201 17.69 13.45 14.39
CA GLY A 201 18.23 13.32 15.75
C GLY A 201 18.72 11.91 16.03
N ARG A 202 17.93 10.88 15.66
CA ARG A 202 18.32 9.48 15.79
C ARG A 202 19.53 9.12 14.92
N LYS A 203 19.56 9.63 13.69
CA LYS A 203 20.67 9.41 12.74
C LYS A 203 21.99 10.01 13.23
N ARG A 204 21.93 11.13 13.97
CA ARG A 204 23.09 11.84 14.51
C ARG A 204 23.42 11.44 15.95
N GLU A 205 22.75 10.42 16.49
CA GLU A 205 22.90 9.99 17.88
C GLU A 205 22.75 11.16 18.88
N MET A 206 21.85 12.10 18.56
CA MET A 206 21.61 13.26 19.41
C MET A 206 21.03 12.80 20.76
N SER A 207 21.48 13.43 21.84
CA SER A 207 20.85 13.24 23.14
C SER A 207 19.38 13.68 23.09
N GLU A 208 18.56 13.11 23.95
CA GLU A 208 17.13 13.45 24.06
C GLU A 208 16.93 14.96 24.27
N GLN A 209 17.77 15.58 25.12
CA GLN A 209 17.78 17.04 25.32
C GLN A 209 18.08 17.82 24.03
N ALA A 210 19.02 17.34 23.20
CA ALA A 210 19.34 18.00 21.94
C ALA A 210 18.19 17.87 20.93
N ILE A 211 17.47 16.75 20.93
CA ILE A 211 16.27 16.54 20.09
C ILE A 211 15.15 17.49 20.54
N LEU A 212 14.91 17.61 21.84
CA LEU A 212 13.91 18.53 22.39
C LEU A 212 14.25 20.00 22.08
N GLN A 213 15.51 20.39 22.22
CA GLN A 213 15.97 21.74 21.82
C GLN A 213 15.78 22.00 20.33
N ALA A 214 16.02 21.00 19.47
CA ALA A 214 15.80 21.14 18.03
C ALA A 214 14.30 21.32 17.69
N ILE A 215 13.41 20.64 18.40
CA ILE A 215 11.96 20.79 18.28
C ILE A 215 11.54 22.20 18.71
N ASP A 216 11.98 22.68 19.87
CA ASP A 216 11.67 24.04 20.35
C ASP A 216 12.15 25.11 19.36
N LEU A 217 13.37 24.97 18.84
CA LEU A 217 13.93 25.90 17.87
C LEU A 217 13.12 25.93 16.56
N ALA A 218 12.65 24.76 16.11
CA ALA A 218 11.83 24.65 14.91
C ALA A 218 10.43 25.26 15.13
N ALA A 219 9.81 25.00 16.29
CA ALA A 219 8.54 25.61 16.68
C ALA A 219 8.64 27.15 16.71
N GLN A 220 9.71 27.71 17.30
CA GLN A 220 9.97 29.15 17.31
C GLN A 220 10.11 29.74 15.90
N ARG A 221 10.78 29.03 14.98
CA ARG A 221 10.93 29.46 13.58
C ARG A 221 9.59 29.48 12.84
N SER A 222 8.78 28.45 13.03
CA SER A 222 7.43 28.34 12.46
C SER A 222 6.53 29.48 12.97
N ALA A 223 6.54 29.74 14.28
CA ALA A 223 5.81 30.84 14.89
C ALA A 223 6.23 32.21 14.33
N ARG A 224 7.55 32.45 14.18
CA ARG A 224 8.06 33.69 13.55
C ARG A 224 7.60 33.84 12.11
N ARG A 225 7.62 32.75 11.32
CA ARG A 225 7.17 32.77 9.93
C ARG A 225 5.69 33.14 9.83
N ARG A 226 4.83 32.57 10.69
CA ARG A 226 3.41 32.94 10.75
C ARG A 226 3.18 34.39 11.16
N ALA A 227 3.98 34.91 12.10
CA ALA A 227 3.90 36.31 12.48
C ALA A 227 4.22 37.24 11.29
N VAL A 228 5.25 36.91 10.50
CA VAL A 228 5.62 37.63 9.27
C VAL A 228 4.54 37.51 8.18
N GLU A 229 4.00 36.32 7.96
CA GLU A 229 2.90 36.11 7.00
C GLU A 229 1.65 36.88 7.42
N LYS A 230 1.34 36.95 8.71
CA LYS A 230 0.22 37.74 9.25
C LYS A 230 0.42 39.25 9.08
N THR A 231 1.62 39.77 9.32
CA THR A 231 1.91 41.20 9.06
C THR A 231 1.96 41.52 7.58
N ALA A 232 2.47 40.62 6.73
CA ALA A 232 2.44 40.78 5.28
C ALA A 232 1.01 40.78 4.72
N ALA A 233 0.14 39.89 5.22
CA ALA A 233 -1.27 39.86 4.85
C ALA A 233 -2.02 41.12 5.31
N ALA A 234 -1.68 41.68 6.47
CA ALA A 234 -2.25 42.93 6.97
C ALA A 234 -1.76 44.17 6.20
N ALA A 235 -0.56 44.11 5.60
CA ALA A 235 0.02 45.20 4.82
C ALA A 235 -0.34 45.15 3.32
N ALA A 236 -0.97 44.07 2.85
CA ALA A 236 -1.42 43.96 1.46
C ALA A 236 -2.58 44.94 1.23
N PRO A 237 -2.48 45.89 0.27
CA PRO A 237 -3.58 46.79 -0.05
C PRO A 237 -4.79 45.95 -0.50
N ALA A 238 -5.96 46.24 0.07
CA ALA A 238 -7.21 45.56 -0.26
C ALA A 238 -7.43 45.60 -1.77
N ALA A 239 -7.22 44.47 -2.44
CA ALA A 239 -7.46 44.34 -3.86
C ALA A 239 -8.96 44.56 -4.10
N THR A 240 -9.28 45.64 -4.82
CA THR A 240 -10.64 45.95 -5.25
C THR A 240 -11.21 44.72 -5.98
N PRO A 241 -12.35 44.17 -5.55
CA PRO A 241 -12.93 43.01 -6.20
C PRO A 241 -13.25 43.35 -7.67
N PRO A 242 -12.94 42.47 -8.63
CA PRO A 242 -13.24 42.73 -10.04
C PRO A 242 -14.77 42.82 -10.21
N SER A 243 -15.20 43.98 -10.70
CA SER A 243 -16.58 44.26 -11.07
C SER A 243 -17.08 43.18 -12.04
N ALA A 244 -18.11 42.43 -11.64
CA ALA A 244 -18.74 41.41 -12.46
C ALA A 244 -19.32 42.04 -13.73
N ALA A 245 -18.76 41.71 -14.89
CA ALA A 245 -19.35 42.03 -16.18
C ALA A 245 -20.52 41.06 -16.44
N PRO A 246 -21.75 41.55 -16.69
CA PRO A 246 -22.85 40.70 -17.10
C PRO A 246 -22.71 40.41 -18.61
N ASN A 247 -22.94 39.15 -18.99
CA ASN A 247 -22.98 38.63 -20.37
C ASN A 247 -21.64 38.47 -21.09
N ALA A 248 -20.91 37.40 -20.75
CA ALA A 248 -19.97 36.76 -21.68
C ALA A 248 -20.65 35.53 -22.28
N GLU A 249 -20.74 35.51 -23.61
CA GLU A 249 -21.24 34.41 -24.43
C GLU A 249 -20.44 33.11 -24.16
N PRO A 250 -21.08 31.92 -24.11
CA PRO A 250 -20.38 30.67 -23.84
C PRO A 250 -19.30 30.43 -24.92
N PRO A 251 -18.06 30.07 -24.53
CA PRO A 251 -17.01 29.80 -25.49
C PRO A 251 -17.38 28.63 -26.40
N PRO A 252 -16.99 28.65 -27.68
CA PRO A 252 -17.27 27.55 -28.61
C PRO A 252 -16.68 26.23 -28.10
N PRO A 253 -17.30 25.08 -28.43
CA PRO A 253 -16.83 23.77 -28.00
C PRO A 253 -15.40 23.56 -28.49
N GLN A 254 -14.47 23.44 -27.54
CA GLN A 254 -13.07 23.19 -27.83
C GLN A 254 -12.92 21.80 -28.45
N ALA A 255 -12.12 21.71 -29.50
CA ALA A 255 -11.82 20.47 -30.19
C ALA A 255 -11.27 19.42 -29.19
N ALA A 256 -11.81 18.19 -29.27
CA ALA A 256 -11.39 17.09 -28.42
C ALA A 256 -9.87 16.83 -28.55
N PRO A 257 -9.16 16.55 -27.44
CA PRO A 257 -7.73 16.24 -27.48
C PRO A 257 -7.48 15.02 -28.36
N THR A 258 -6.55 15.14 -29.31
CA THR A 258 -6.19 14.11 -30.31
C THR A 258 -5.31 12.98 -29.76
N GLY A 259 -5.39 12.70 -28.45
CA GLY A 259 -4.68 11.58 -27.83
C GLY A 259 -5.24 10.24 -28.31
N ASN A 260 -4.35 9.25 -28.49
CA ASN A 260 -4.78 7.88 -28.73
C ASN A 260 -5.54 7.36 -27.48
N PRO A 261 -6.84 7.02 -27.59
CA PRO A 261 -7.65 6.62 -26.43
C PRO A 261 -7.09 5.39 -25.71
N LEU A 262 -6.34 4.54 -26.43
CA LEU A 262 -5.69 3.37 -25.85
C LEU A 262 -4.57 3.74 -24.87
N ASP A 263 -3.79 4.78 -25.19
CA ASP A 263 -2.67 5.23 -24.34
C ASP A 263 -3.19 5.93 -23.07
N GLU A 264 -4.31 6.62 -23.18
CA GLU A 264 -4.98 7.28 -22.05
C GLU A 264 -5.58 6.25 -21.08
N GLN A 265 -6.17 5.17 -21.60
CA GLN A 265 -6.67 4.08 -20.76
C GLN A 265 -5.54 3.33 -20.04
N LEU A 266 -4.44 3.02 -20.74
CA LEU A 266 -3.26 2.39 -20.13
C LEU A 266 -2.64 3.28 -19.04
N ARG A 267 -2.53 4.59 -19.29
CA ARG A 267 -2.07 5.56 -18.29
C ARG A 267 -2.99 5.62 -17.09
N SER A 268 -4.31 5.57 -17.32
CA SER A 268 -5.33 5.58 -16.28
C SER A 268 -5.26 4.34 -15.38
N ASP A 269 -5.06 3.16 -15.96
CA ASP A 269 -4.91 1.90 -15.23
C ASP A 269 -3.61 1.89 -14.41
N ALA A 270 -2.53 2.41 -14.98
CA ALA A 270 -1.24 2.55 -14.29
C ALA A 270 -1.33 3.48 -13.06
N ILE A 271 -2.05 4.61 -13.18
CA ILE A 271 -2.28 5.52 -12.05
C ILE A 271 -3.09 4.81 -10.96
N ARG A 272 -4.12 4.05 -11.34
CA ARG A 272 -4.96 3.31 -10.39
C ARG A 272 -4.17 2.28 -9.59
N GLU A 273 -3.34 1.48 -10.26
CA GLU A 273 -2.48 0.48 -9.61
C GLU A 273 -1.51 1.15 -8.61
N LEU A 274 -0.94 2.30 -9.01
CA LEU A 274 -0.05 3.08 -8.15
C LEU A 274 -0.77 3.60 -6.90
N VAL A 275 -1.99 4.14 -7.06
CA VAL A 275 -2.83 4.63 -5.95
C VAL A 275 -3.20 3.49 -4.99
N ASP A 276 -3.59 2.33 -5.52
CA ASP A 276 -3.89 1.14 -4.71
C ASP A 276 -2.67 0.69 -3.88
N THR A 277 -1.47 0.77 -4.47
CA THR A 277 -0.22 0.43 -3.77
C THR A 277 0.12 1.45 -2.68
N VAL A 278 -0.03 2.76 -2.96
CA VAL A 278 0.13 3.83 -1.96
C VAL A 278 -0.82 3.60 -0.79
N ARG A 279 -2.11 3.34 -1.06
CA ARG A 279 -3.10 3.06 -0.02
C ARG A 279 -2.70 1.87 0.83
N GLY A 280 -2.32 0.75 0.20
CA GLY A 280 -1.88 -0.45 0.92
C GLY A 280 -0.74 -0.13 1.88
N ALA A 281 0.25 0.64 1.43
CA ALA A 281 1.36 1.09 2.27
C ALA A 281 0.92 2.02 3.41
N MET A 282 -0.05 2.92 3.18
CA MET A 282 -0.60 3.80 4.23
C MET A 282 -1.36 3.01 5.31
N LEU A 283 -2.25 2.11 4.89
CA LEU A 283 -3.06 1.30 5.82
C LEU A 283 -2.20 0.38 6.70
N MET A 284 -1.06 -0.06 6.16
CA MET A 284 -0.09 -0.87 6.89
C MET A 284 0.91 -0.04 7.70
N GLY A 285 0.87 1.30 7.63
CA GLY A 285 1.82 2.17 8.32
C GLY A 285 3.26 2.07 7.80
N VAL A 286 3.47 1.62 6.56
CA VAL A 286 4.80 1.36 5.97
C VAL A 286 5.19 2.37 4.89
N LEU A 287 4.55 3.54 4.86
CA LEU A 287 4.83 4.57 3.86
C LEU A 287 6.11 5.36 4.19
N THR A 288 7.26 4.70 4.03
CA THR A 288 8.59 5.28 4.26
C THR A 288 9.18 5.88 2.97
N MET A 289 10.31 6.57 3.07
CA MET A 289 11.04 7.07 1.89
C MET A 289 11.46 5.94 0.94
N SER A 290 11.79 4.74 1.44
CA SER A 290 12.13 3.60 0.56
C SER A 290 10.91 3.03 -0.16
N THR A 291 9.74 3.07 0.49
CA THR A 291 8.45 2.72 -0.13
C THR A 291 8.10 3.71 -1.24
N LEU A 292 8.31 5.01 -1.00
CA LEU A 292 8.12 6.06 -2.03
C LEU A 292 9.02 5.85 -3.25
N SER A 293 10.31 5.54 -3.05
CA SER A 293 11.22 5.24 -4.17
C SER A 293 10.84 3.97 -4.92
N SER A 294 10.26 2.97 -4.23
CA SER A 294 9.77 1.74 -4.87
C SER A 294 8.50 1.98 -5.68
N LEU A 295 7.59 2.80 -5.18
CA LEU A 295 6.41 3.29 -5.91
C LEU A 295 6.80 4.08 -7.14
N GLN A 296 7.83 4.93 -7.04
CA GLN A 296 8.36 5.68 -8.18
C GLN A 296 8.88 4.75 -9.28
N ARG A 297 9.67 3.74 -8.91
CA ARG A 297 10.15 2.72 -9.85
C ARG A 297 9.00 1.93 -10.47
N ARG A 298 7.97 1.58 -9.70
CA ARG A 298 6.79 0.88 -10.22
C ARG A 298 6.03 1.73 -11.23
N GLY A 299 5.78 3.00 -10.93
CA GLY A 299 5.12 3.92 -11.87
C GLY A 299 5.87 4.03 -13.20
N HIS A 300 7.20 4.08 -13.16
CA HIS A 300 8.03 4.04 -14.37
C HIS A 300 7.93 2.73 -15.15
N GLN A 301 7.87 1.58 -14.46
CA GLN A 301 7.65 0.28 -15.12
C GLN A 301 6.27 0.19 -15.80
N LEU A 302 5.29 0.96 -15.30
CA LEU A 302 3.97 1.08 -15.90
C LEU A 302 3.90 2.13 -17.03
N GLY A 303 5.04 2.68 -17.45
CA GLY A 303 5.15 3.64 -18.56
C GLY A 303 4.77 5.08 -18.21
N LEU A 304 4.59 5.40 -16.91
CA LEU A 304 4.34 6.78 -16.49
C LEU A 304 5.63 7.59 -16.46
N ASP A 305 5.56 8.86 -16.86
CA ASP A 305 6.67 9.79 -16.70
C ASP A 305 6.89 10.16 -15.23
N GLN A 306 8.12 10.55 -14.90
CA GLN A 306 8.55 10.79 -13.51
C GLN A 306 7.67 11.83 -12.79
N ARG A 307 7.25 12.88 -13.51
CA ARG A 307 6.47 13.98 -12.96
C ARG A 307 5.06 13.51 -12.64
N THR A 308 4.43 12.73 -13.51
CA THR A 308 3.13 12.10 -13.26
C THR A 308 3.18 11.15 -12.07
N VAL A 309 4.21 10.31 -11.98
CA VAL A 309 4.38 9.37 -10.86
C VAL A 309 4.55 10.12 -9.54
N GLN A 310 5.43 11.13 -9.49
CA GLN A 310 5.65 11.91 -8.28
C GLN A 310 4.40 12.68 -7.86
N LEU A 311 3.67 13.26 -8.81
CA LEU A 311 2.40 13.92 -8.57
C LEU A 311 1.36 12.94 -8.00
N ALA A 312 1.18 11.78 -8.64
CA ALA A 312 0.19 10.80 -8.22
C ALA A 312 0.48 10.24 -6.81
N VAL A 313 1.73 9.92 -6.51
CA VAL A 313 2.14 9.43 -5.17
C VAL A 313 1.94 10.52 -4.10
N THR A 314 2.33 11.76 -4.40
CA THR A 314 2.19 12.87 -3.44
C THR A 314 0.73 13.18 -3.16
N GLU A 315 -0.09 13.25 -4.22
CA GLU A 315 -1.52 13.52 -4.11
C GLU A 315 -2.25 12.37 -3.40
N ALA A 316 -1.90 11.12 -3.68
CA ALA A 316 -2.50 9.95 -3.04
C ALA A 316 -2.21 9.94 -1.53
N LYS A 317 -0.97 10.27 -1.16
CA LYS A 317 -0.57 10.43 0.24
C LYS A 317 -1.40 11.52 0.94
N LEU A 318 -1.43 12.72 0.37
CA LEU A 318 -2.15 13.86 0.95
C LEU A 318 -3.65 13.59 1.07
N ALA A 319 -4.28 13.09 -0.01
CA ALA A 319 -5.69 12.76 -0.01
C ALA A 319 -6.02 11.66 1.01
N GLY A 320 -5.18 10.63 1.12
CA GLY A 320 -5.35 9.57 2.12
C GLY A 320 -5.24 10.11 3.55
N GLU A 321 -4.25 10.99 3.83
CA GLU A 321 -4.07 11.62 5.14
C GLU A 321 -5.26 12.51 5.51
N ASP A 322 -5.73 13.33 4.56
CA ASP A 322 -6.88 14.21 4.77
C ASP A 322 -8.19 13.42 4.96
N MET A 323 -8.40 12.31 4.24
CA MET A 323 -9.56 11.45 4.44
C MET A 323 -9.54 10.73 5.79
N ILE A 324 -8.37 10.24 6.21
CA ILE A 324 -8.20 9.60 7.52
C ILE A 324 -8.42 10.62 8.65
N ALA A 325 -7.95 11.86 8.46
CA ALA A 325 -8.14 12.95 9.41
C ALA A 325 -9.54 13.58 9.37
N GLY A 326 -10.44 13.12 8.47
CA GLY A 326 -11.78 13.67 8.30
C GLY A 326 -11.83 15.07 7.67
N LYS A 327 -10.73 15.56 7.10
CA LYS A 327 -10.67 16.85 6.39
C LYS A 327 -11.22 16.76 4.97
N LEU A 328 -11.19 15.55 4.39
CA LEU A 328 -11.72 15.28 3.05
C LEU A 328 -12.74 14.14 3.13
N ASP A 329 -13.97 14.42 2.74
CA ASP A 329 -15.06 13.45 2.73
C ASP A 329 -15.07 12.66 1.40
N PRO A 330 -14.93 11.32 1.41
CA PRO A 330 -14.95 10.52 0.19
C PRO A 330 -16.28 10.61 -0.57
N TYR A 331 -17.40 10.82 0.13
CA TYR A 331 -18.71 11.00 -0.52
C TYR A 331 -18.79 12.35 -1.24
N ALA A 332 -18.21 13.40 -0.65
CA ALA A 332 -18.12 14.72 -1.28
C ALA A 332 -17.22 14.70 -2.52
N VAL A 333 -16.09 13.98 -2.47
CA VAL A 333 -15.20 13.79 -3.63
C VAL A 333 -15.93 13.12 -4.80
N MET A 334 -16.82 12.16 -4.51
CA MET A 334 -17.63 11.48 -5.53
C MET A 334 -18.97 12.18 -5.84
N GLN A 335 -19.26 13.30 -5.18
CA GLN A 335 -20.48 14.11 -5.34
C GLN A 335 -21.77 13.30 -5.08
N VAL A 336 -21.79 12.49 -4.03
CA VAL A 336 -22.95 11.68 -3.63
C VAL A 336 -23.31 11.86 -2.16
N ALA A 337 -24.56 11.55 -1.81
CA ALA A 337 -25.00 11.49 -0.43
C ALA A 337 -24.39 10.28 0.30
N GLU A 338 -24.15 10.42 1.60
CA GLU A 338 -23.63 9.34 2.45
C GLU A 338 -24.57 8.12 2.55
N THR A 339 -25.86 8.30 2.31
CA THR A 339 -26.90 7.25 2.37
C THR A 339 -27.06 6.49 1.06
N VAL A 340 -26.26 6.80 0.04
CA VAL A 340 -26.39 6.20 -1.29
C VAL A 340 -26.11 4.69 -1.25
N ASP A 341 -26.85 3.90 -2.02
CA ASP A 341 -26.59 2.45 -2.13
C ASP A 341 -25.26 2.16 -2.87
N GLN A 342 -24.80 0.91 -2.82
CA GLN A 342 -23.48 0.54 -3.33
C GLN A 342 -23.37 0.63 -4.86
N ASP A 343 -24.46 0.40 -5.59
CA ASP A 343 -24.45 0.43 -7.06
C ASP A 343 -24.43 1.87 -7.54
N SER A 344 -25.25 2.73 -6.93
CA SER A 344 -25.23 4.17 -7.17
C SER A 344 -23.87 4.80 -6.80
N LEU A 345 -23.22 4.35 -5.72
CA LEU A 345 -21.86 4.77 -5.35
C LEU A 345 -20.82 4.37 -6.42
N ARG A 346 -20.93 3.14 -6.94
CA ARG A 346 -20.06 2.63 -8.00
C ARG A 346 -20.26 3.44 -9.29
N GLN A 347 -21.50 3.76 -9.64
CA GLN A 347 -21.82 4.56 -10.82
C GLN A 347 -21.22 5.97 -10.70
N ALA A 348 -21.41 6.63 -9.55
CA ALA A 348 -20.82 7.95 -9.29
C ALA A 348 -19.30 7.95 -9.38
N TYR A 349 -18.63 6.91 -8.84
CA TYR A 349 -17.19 6.72 -9.02
C TYR A 349 -16.80 6.67 -10.51
N GLN A 350 -17.52 5.88 -11.32
CA GLN A 350 -17.22 5.76 -12.74
C GLN A 350 -17.42 7.08 -13.50
N ASP A 351 -18.48 7.81 -13.19
CA ASP A 351 -18.80 9.08 -13.85
C ASP A 351 -17.81 10.19 -13.47
N GLN A 352 -17.48 10.32 -12.18
CA GLN A 352 -16.46 11.27 -11.71
C GLN A 352 -15.09 10.94 -12.30
N ARG A 353 -14.74 9.67 -12.40
CA ARG A 353 -13.48 9.24 -13.00
C ARG A 353 -13.43 9.53 -14.50
N ARG A 354 -14.53 9.31 -15.22
CA ARG A 354 -14.66 9.68 -16.64
C ARG A 354 -14.52 11.19 -16.83
N TRP A 355 -15.15 11.99 -15.96
CA TRP A 355 -14.99 13.44 -15.95
C TRP A 355 -13.53 13.88 -15.73
N ALA A 356 -12.86 13.29 -14.73
CA ALA A 356 -11.47 13.62 -14.41
C ALA A 356 -10.51 13.33 -15.56
N LEU A 357 -10.74 12.24 -16.31
CA LEU A 357 -9.97 11.91 -17.52
C LEU A 357 -10.25 12.88 -18.68
N GLY A 358 -11.45 13.47 -18.73
CA GLY A 358 -11.81 14.47 -19.74
C GLY A 358 -11.32 15.89 -19.48
N LEU A 359 -10.59 16.13 -18.37
CA LEU A 359 -10.09 17.46 -18.04
C LEU A 359 -8.98 17.89 -19.01
N SER A 360 -9.11 19.11 -19.56
CA SER A 360 -8.15 19.67 -20.51
C SER A 360 -6.75 19.85 -19.92
N ASN A 361 -6.65 20.05 -18.60
CA ASN A 361 -5.37 20.11 -17.90
C ASN A 361 -5.00 18.70 -17.37
N PRO A 362 -3.99 18.03 -17.95
CA PRO A 362 -3.63 16.67 -17.57
C PRO A 362 -3.13 16.56 -16.12
N THR A 363 -2.53 17.63 -15.58
CA THR A 363 -2.08 17.65 -14.17
C THR A 363 -3.27 17.64 -13.22
N GLU A 364 -4.31 18.41 -13.54
CA GLU A 364 -5.56 18.42 -12.77
C GLU A 364 -6.33 17.11 -12.93
N GLY A 365 -6.36 16.55 -14.14
CA GLY A 365 -6.93 15.23 -14.42
C GLY A 365 -6.32 14.13 -13.55
N VAL A 366 -4.98 14.08 -13.45
CA VAL A 366 -4.27 13.14 -12.58
C VAL A 366 -4.63 13.37 -11.10
N ARG A 367 -4.62 14.61 -10.61
CA ARG A 367 -4.98 14.92 -9.21
C ARG A 367 -6.41 14.49 -8.89
N ALA A 368 -7.36 14.79 -9.77
CA ALA A 368 -8.75 14.41 -9.61
C ALA A 368 -8.91 12.88 -9.61
N CYS A 369 -8.32 12.17 -10.58
CA CYS A 369 -8.34 10.71 -10.62
C CYS A 369 -7.80 10.09 -9.33
N VAL A 370 -6.68 10.59 -8.83
CA VAL A 370 -6.07 10.08 -7.59
C VAL A 370 -6.97 10.28 -6.38
N ARG A 371 -7.59 11.46 -6.22
CA ARG A 371 -8.53 11.72 -5.14
C ARG A 371 -9.78 10.82 -5.23
N ILE A 372 -10.31 10.63 -6.43
CA ILE A 372 -11.47 9.78 -6.70
C ILE A 372 -11.15 8.31 -6.41
N ASP A 373 -10.01 7.80 -6.90
CA ASP A 373 -9.56 6.43 -6.66
C ASP A 373 -9.30 6.20 -5.15
N MET A 374 -8.73 7.19 -4.46
CA MET A 374 -8.59 7.14 -3.00
C MET A 374 -9.93 7.15 -2.26
N ALA A 375 -10.86 8.01 -2.64
CA ALA A 375 -12.19 8.05 -2.03
C ALA A 375 -12.90 6.71 -2.20
N TRP A 376 -12.97 6.20 -3.44
CA TRP A 376 -13.56 4.92 -3.77
C TRP A 376 -12.93 3.79 -2.96
N SER A 377 -11.61 3.78 -2.81
CA SER A 377 -10.94 2.71 -2.08
C SER A 377 -11.36 2.56 -0.61
N LEU A 378 -11.82 3.65 0.03
CA LEU A 378 -12.28 3.64 1.42
C LEU A 378 -13.70 3.11 1.56
N VAL A 379 -14.55 3.33 0.54
CA VAL A 379 -15.99 3.04 0.61
C VAL A 379 -16.47 1.96 -0.37
N LYS A 380 -15.59 1.42 -1.23
CA LYS A 380 -15.94 0.35 -2.18
C LYS A 380 -16.35 -0.97 -1.53
N ASP A 381 -15.82 -1.24 -0.34
CA ASP A 381 -16.11 -2.42 0.45
C ASP A 381 -17.09 -2.04 1.57
N PRO A 382 -18.25 -2.69 1.71
CA PRO A 382 -19.26 -2.33 2.70
C PRO A 382 -18.73 -2.29 4.14
N ARG A 383 -17.79 -3.18 4.50
CA ARG A 383 -17.20 -3.20 5.84
C ARG A 383 -16.25 -2.02 6.06
N SER A 384 -15.49 -1.63 5.05
CA SER A 384 -14.59 -0.48 5.09
C SER A 384 -15.37 0.83 5.13
N ARG A 385 -16.46 0.91 4.36
CA ARG A 385 -17.45 2.00 4.40
C ARG A 385 -18.04 2.17 5.79
N ALA A 386 -18.59 1.10 6.38
CA ALA A 386 -19.15 1.15 7.74
C ALA A 386 -18.13 1.60 8.80
N ARG A 387 -16.86 1.17 8.69
CA ARG A 387 -15.78 1.63 9.57
C ARG A 387 -15.41 3.10 9.36
N TYR A 388 -15.50 3.60 8.13
CA TYR A 388 -15.30 5.02 7.83
C TYR A 388 -16.43 5.85 8.46
N ASP A 389 -17.68 5.47 8.22
CA ASP A 389 -18.87 6.17 8.72
C ASP A 389 -18.89 6.22 10.25
N LEU A 390 -18.53 5.11 10.91
CA LEU A 390 -18.46 5.03 12.37
C LEU A 390 -17.37 5.94 12.95
N ARG A 391 -16.19 6.03 12.31
CA ARG A 391 -15.11 6.94 12.76
C ARG A 391 -15.49 8.41 12.58
N ARG A 392 -16.13 8.74 11.46
CA ARG A 392 -16.53 10.12 11.13
C ARG A 392 -17.57 10.67 12.11
N ARG A 393 -18.53 9.86 12.56
CA ARG A 393 -19.57 10.29 13.51
C ARG A 393 -19.01 10.62 14.91
N GLY A 394 -17.77 10.24 15.20
CA GLY A 394 -17.16 10.38 16.52
C GLY A 394 -17.77 9.41 17.55
N PRO A 395 -17.17 9.30 18.75
CA PRO A 395 -17.85 8.67 19.87
C PRO A 395 -19.07 9.54 20.23
N GLY A 396 -20.27 9.00 19.97
CA GLY A 396 -21.53 9.64 20.33
C GLY A 396 -21.80 9.65 21.83
#